data_AF-A0A8H6BSQ4-F1
#
_entry.id   AF-A0A8H6BSQ4-F1
#
_cell.length_a   1.000
_cell.length_b   1.000
_cell.length_c   1.000
_cell.angle_alpha   90.00
_cell.angle_beta   90.00
_cell.angle_gamma   90.00
#
_symmetry.space_group_name_H-M   'P 1'
#
loop_
_entity.id
_entity.type
_entity.pdbx_description
1 polymer ?
#
loop_
_entity_poly.entity_id
_entity_poly.type
_entity_poly.pdbx_seq_one_letter_code
_entity_poly.pdbx_strand_id
1 'polypeptide(L)'
;MPLLENELNMRVPRRLSSATLEHQSYWSGDWISSLGPSRLRFFDVYYRRPLFSTVFGITTLIFHENVMYSNIIGVLGLFIESLLPLPQILLLNRLQSVKNFKVILLLSWLGGDCTKISYLLFGTDNISIIFIVAGLFQMSLDIYIAFQYLQFKYFTTNKNLNDGVSLHRRNQSIDDVVNDLVSVSSEIELDVLEKGQKDISNNQTSSWSRSRSSTLA
;
A
#
# COMPACT_ATOMS: atom_id res chain seq x y z
N MET A 1 40.14 -0.32 58.86
CA MET A 1 39.56 -1.21 57.84
C MET A 1 38.96 -0.35 56.74
N PRO A 2 39.75 -0.03 55.70
CA PRO A 2 39.39 0.82 54.56
C PRO A 2 38.87 0.02 53.35
N LEU A 3 38.38 -1.20 53.58
CA LEU A 3 37.95 -2.16 52.55
C LEU A 3 36.43 -2.15 52.28
N LEU A 4 35.65 -1.31 52.97
CA LEU A 4 34.19 -1.22 52.81
C LEU A 4 33.70 0.06 52.12
N GLU A 5 34.51 1.12 52.06
CA GLU A 5 34.13 2.37 51.36
C GLU A 5 34.38 2.32 49.84
N ASN A 6 35.30 1.46 49.37
CA ASN A 6 35.60 1.31 47.93
C ASN A 6 34.61 0.42 47.15
N GLU A 7 33.73 -0.33 47.84
CA GLU A 7 32.72 -1.19 47.19
C GLU A 7 31.36 -0.49 46.96
N LEU A 8 31.06 0.56 47.73
CA LEU A 8 29.80 1.33 47.56
C LEU A 8 29.88 2.39 46.45
N ASN A 9 31.08 2.69 45.95
CA ASN A 9 31.27 3.68 44.88
C ASN A 9 31.28 3.07 43.46
N MET A 10 30.99 1.77 43.32
CA MET A 10 31.15 1.05 42.04
C MET A 10 29.90 0.35 41.50
N ARG A 11 28.69 0.70 41.96
CA ARG A 11 27.43 0.16 41.40
C ARG A 11 26.30 1.19 41.26
N VAL A 12 26.58 2.33 40.67
CA VAL A 12 25.53 3.11 39.99
C VAL A 12 25.87 3.19 38.50
N PRO A 13 25.11 2.49 37.62
CA PRO A 13 25.29 2.64 36.19
C PRO A 13 24.99 4.10 35.80
N ARG A 14 25.99 4.78 35.22
CA ARG A 14 25.91 6.15 34.65
C ARG A 14 24.87 6.32 33.53
N ARG A 15 23.98 5.35 33.30
CA ARG A 15 22.96 5.36 32.25
C ARG A 15 21.55 5.71 32.73
N LEU A 16 21.36 5.98 34.01
CA LEU A 16 20.05 6.36 34.56
C LEU A 16 19.96 7.82 35.05
N SER A 17 20.97 8.66 34.78
CA SER A 17 20.89 10.09 35.13
C SER A 17 20.23 10.94 34.03
N SER A 18 20.16 10.45 32.79
CA SER A 18 19.56 11.20 31.67
C SER A 18 18.04 11.07 31.61
N ALA A 19 17.47 9.92 31.98
CA ALA A 19 16.02 9.71 31.98
C ALA A 19 15.30 10.48 33.10
N THR A 20 15.95 10.62 34.27
CA THR A 20 15.37 11.32 35.42
C THR A 20 15.49 12.85 35.28
N LEU A 21 16.49 13.35 34.54
CA LEU A 21 16.63 14.78 34.24
C LEU A 21 15.62 15.27 33.18
N GLU A 22 15.19 14.40 32.25
CA GLU A 22 14.10 14.75 31.32
C GLU A 22 12.77 14.98 32.04
N HIS A 23 12.48 14.18 33.07
CA HIS A 23 11.17 14.23 33.73
C HIS A 23 10.96 15.51 34.55
N GLN A 24 12.03 16.13 35.05
CA GLN A 24 11.93 17.42 35.77
C GLN A 24 11.85 18.62 34.81
N SER A 25 12.46 18.50 33.62
CA SER A 25 12.45 19.53 32.57
C SER A 25 11.08 19.66 31.88
N TYR A 26 10.32 18.56 31.81
CA TYR A 26 8.96 18.51 31.28
C TYR A 26 7.97 19.39 32.08
N TRP A 27 8.14 19.50 33.39
CA TRP A 27 7.26 20.31 34.23
C TRP A 27 7.71 21.78 34.38
N SER A 28 8.95 22.11 33.99
CA SER A 28 9.52 23.46 34.12
C SER A 28 9.22 24.39 32.93
N GLY A 29 8.39 23.98 31.98
CA GLY A 29 7.94 24.88 30.90
C GLY A 29 8.96 25.08 29.76
N ASP A 30 10.07 24.33 29.74
CA ASP A 30 11.17 24.54 28.79
C ASP A 30 11.02 23.76 27.46
N TRP A 31 9.76 23.50 27.09
CA TRP A 31 9.32 22.78 25.89
C TRP A 31 9.68 23.46 24.57
N ILE A 32 9.98 24.75 24.63
CA ILE A 32 10.34 25.58 23.47
C ILE A 32 11.66 25.10 22.86
N SER A 33 12.57 24.56 23.68
CA SER A 33 13.88 24.07 23.25
C SER A 33 13.84 22.69 22.58
N SER A 34 12.81 21.88 22.86
CA SER A 34 12.62 20.52 22.29
C SER A 34 11.95 20.53 20.91
N LEU A 35 11.34 21.65 20.53
CA LEU A 35 10.88 21.88 19.17
C LEU A 35 12.07 22.21 18.27
N GLY A 36 12.72 21.16 17.74
CA GLY A 36 13.87 21.32 16.85
C GLY A 36 13.64 22.32 15.70
N PRO A 37 14.72 22.90 15.13
CA PRO A 37 14.70 24.03 14.19
C PRO A 37 13.93 23.78 12.88
N SER A 38 13.41 22.57 12.68
CA SER A 38 12.58 22.20 11.53
C SER A 38 11.09 22.52 11.70
N ARG A 39 10.53 22.46 12.92
CA ARG A 39 9.10 22.76 13.16
C ARG A 39 8.81 24.25 13.31
N LEU A 40 9.81 25.03 13.70
CA LEU A 40 9.70 26.49 13.80
C LEU A 40 9.77 27.21 12.45
N ARG A 41 10.28 26.58 11.38
CA ARG A 41 10.33 27.17 10.03
C ARG A 41 8.95 27.47 9.43
N PHE A 42 7.91 26.75 9.82
CA PHE A 42 6.56 26.98 9.32
C PHE A 42 5.94 28.26 9.92
N PHE A 43 6.14 28.48 11.23
CA PHE A 43 5.70 29.69 11.93
C PHE A 43 6.60 30.91 11.63
N ASP A 44 7.89 30.71 11.39
CA ASP A 44 8.84 31.77 11.05
C ASP A 44 8.56 32.34 9.64
N VAL A 45 8.09 31.53 8.68
CA VAL A 45 7.61 32.01 7.36
C VAL A 45 6.32 32.83 7.50
N TYR A 46 5.41 32.42 8.40
CA TYR A 46 4.15 33.14 8.66
C TYR A 46 4.40 34.50 9.33
N TYR A 47 5.35 34.59 10.26
CA TYR A 47 5.70 35.84 10.94
C TYR A 47 6.67 36.74 10.14
N ARG A 48 7.47 36.18 9.22
CA ARG A 48 8.47 36.94 8.44
C ARG A 48 7.90 37.60 7.18
N ARG A 49 6.71 37.21 6.70
CA ARG A 49 5.98 37.89 5.61
C ARG A 49 4.47 37.96 5.87
N PRO A 50 4.01 38.70 6.90
CA PRO A 50 2.58 38.80 7.22
C PRO A 50 1.80 39.67 6.23
N LEU A 51 2.47 40.42 5.34
CA LEU A 51 1.84 41.37 4.41
C LEU A 51 0.62 40.78 3.69
N PHE A 52 0.71 39.56 3.16
CA PHE A 52 -0.41 38.95 2.46
C PHE A 52 -1.59 38.63 3.41
N SER A 53 -1.32 37.99 4.55
CA SER A 53 -2.36 37.61 5.51
C SER A 53 -2.99 38.81 6.21
N THR A 54 -2.21 39.84 6.53
CA THR A 54 -2.68 41.05 7.19
C THR A 54 -3.45 41.94 6.23
N VAL A 55 -3.01 42.11 4.97
CA VAL A 55 -3.76 42.83 3.94
C VAL A 55 -5.08 42.11 3.65
N PHE A 56 -5.05 40.79 3.46
CA PHE A 56 -6.25 40.00 3.22
C PHE A 56 -7.24 40.04 4.40
N GLY A 57 -6.72 40.00 5.63
CA GLY A 57 -7.51 40.14 6.85
C GLY A 57 -8.16 41.52 6.98
N ILE A 58 -7.40 42.61 6.76
CA ILE A 58 -7.91 43.99 6.79
C ILE A 58 -8.95 44.21 5.69
N THR A 59 -8.68 43.76 4.47
CA THR A 59 -9.65 43.82 3.36
C THR A 59 -10.94 43.07 3.71
N THR A 60 -10.84 41.91 4.36
CA THR A 60 -12.02 41.13 4.78
C THR A 60 -12.82 41.84 5.87
N LEU A 61 -12.16 42.54 6.80
CA LEU A 61 -12.85 43.33 7.83
C LEU A 61 -13.57 44.55 7.25
N ILE A 62 -12.98 45.22 6.26
CA ILE A 62 -13.59 46.38 5.59
C ILE A 62 -14.84 45.98 4.79
N PHE A 63 -14.83 44.81 4.16
CA PHE A 63 -15.92 44.32 3.30
C PHE A 63 -16.85 43.30 3.98
N HIS A 64 -16.76 43.15 5.31
CA HIS A 64 -17.52 42.15 6.08
C HIS A 64 -19.04 42.27 5.89
N GLU A 65 -19.57 43.48 5.75
CA GLU A 65 -21.01 43.71 5.61
C GLU A 65 -21.54 43.36 4.20
N ASN A 66 -20.66 43.15 3.22
CA ASN A 66 -21.06 42.83 1.86
C ASN A 66 -21.23 41.31 1.67
N VAL A 67 -22.49 40.87 1.62
CA VAL A 67 -22.88 39.46 1.41
C VAL A 67 -22.27 38.89 0.12
N MET A 68 -22.10 39.71 -0.92
CA MET A 68 -21.55 39.28 -2.20
C MET A 68 -20.05 38.97 -2.09
N TYR A 69 -19.30 39.77 -1.33
CA TYR A 69 -17.88 39.52 -1.04
C TYR A 69 -17.70 38.22 -0.24
N SER A 70 -18.50 38.04 0.82
CA SER A 70 -18.53 36.80 1.61
C SER A 70 -18.81 35.56 0.74
N ASN A 71 -19.79 35.64 -0.15
CA ASN A 71 -20.14 34.52 -1.04
C ASN A 71 -19.02 34.18 -2.03
N ILE A 72 -18.34 35.18 -2.61
CA ILE A 72 -17.22 34.95 -3.53
C ILE A 72 -16.05 34.28 -2.82
N ILE A 73 -15.68 34.77 -1.63
CA ILE A 73 -14.61 34.18 -0.82
C ILE A 73 -14.98 32.76 -0.37
N GLY A 74 -16.25 32.53 0.00
CA GLY A 74 -16.76 31.21 0.35
C GLY A 74 -16.70 30.22 -0.83
N VAL A 75 -17.11 30.63 -2.02
CA VAL A 75 -17.03 29.81 -3.23
C VAL A 75 -15.58 29.52 -3.61
N LEU A 76 -14.68 30.51 -3.52
CA LEU A 76 -13.25 30.32 -3.75
C LEU A 76 -12.65 29.35 -2.73
N GLY A 77 -13.04 29.44 -1.46
CA GLY A 77 -12.62 28.51 -0.41
C GLY A 77 -13.06 27.08 -0.71
N LEU A 78 -14.33 26.89 -1.09
CA LEU A 78 -14.86 25.58 -1.49
C LEU A 78 -14.21 25.04 -2.77
N PHE A 79 -13.83 25.93 -3.70
CA PHE A 79 -13.09 25.54 -4.90
C PHE A 79 -11.67 25.09 -4.57
N ILE A 80 -10.98 25.78 -3.65
CA ILE A 80 -9.65 25.35 -3.20
C ILE A 80 -9.74 24.02 -2.44
N GLU A 81 -10.77 23.86 -1.60
CA GLU A 81 -11.04 22.61 -0.87
C GLU A 81 -11.24 21.43 -1.84
N SER A 82 -11.95 21.63 -2.94
CA SER A 82 -12.18 20.58 -3.95
C SER A 82 -10.94 20.24 -4.80
N LEU A 83 -9.89 21.06 -4.75
CA LEU A 83 -8.61 20.77 -5.41
C LEU A 83 -7.64 19.98 -4.52
N LEU A 84 -7.93 19.81 -3.21
CA LEU A 84 -7.10 19.02 -2.29
C LEU A 84 -6.87 17.55 -2.74
N PRO A 85 -7.83 16.85 -3.38
CA PRO A 85 -7.63 15.47 -3.83
C PRO A 85 -6.69 15.35 -5.05
N LEU A 86 -6.61 16.37 -5.91
CA LEU A 86 -5.85 16.35 -7.17
C LEU A 86 -4.37 15.96 -7.03
N PRO A 87 -3.57 16.55 -6.12
CA PRO A 87 -2.16 16.17 -5.96
C PRO A 87 -2.02 14.70 -5.52
N GLN A 88 -2.97 14.16 -4.76
CA GLN A 88 -2.97 12.76 -4.32
C GLN A 88 -3.22 11.80 -5.49
N ILE A 89 -4.03 12.20 -6.47
CA ILE A 89 -4.32 11.43 -7.69
C ILE A 89 -3.15 11.50 -8.68
N LEU A 90 -2.54 12.68 -8.85
CA LEU A 90 -1.38 12.84 -9.73
C LEU A 90 -0.23 11.92 -9.29
N LEU A 91 -0.02 11.82 -7.98
CA LEU A 91 1.00 10.94 -7.41
C LEU A 91 0.65 9.46 -7.65
N LEU A 92 -0.62 9.09 -7.55
CA LEU A 92 -1.09 7.73 -7.81
C LEU A 92 -0.94 7.34 -9.28
N ASN A 93 -1.29 8.25 -10.19
CA ASN A 93 -1.17 8.04 -11.63
C ASN A 93 0.30 7.90 -12.06
N ARG A 94 1.19 8.68 -11.44
CA ARG A 94 2.63 8.61 -11.70
C ARG A 94 3.27 7.31 -11.19
N LEU A 95 2.79 6.76 -10.07
CA LEU A 95 3.35 5.54 -9.48
C LEU A 95 2.80 4.24 -10.09
N GLN A 96 1.75 4.32 -10.94
CA GLN A 96 1.12 3.19 -11.64
C GLN A 96 0.82 1.95 -10.76
N SER A 97 0.62 2.15 -9.45
CA SER A 97 0.40 1.07 -8.49
C SER A 97 -0.69 1.44 -7.48
N VAL A 98 -1.74 0.61 -7.45
CA VAL A 98 -2.94 0.79 -6.63
C VAL A 98 -2.82 0.20 -5.24
N LYS A 99 -1.72 -0.50 -4.95
CA LYS A 99 -1.64 -1.43 -3.81
C LYS A 99 -1.96 -0.79 -2.45
N ASN A 100 -1.83 0.53 -2.32
CA ASN A 100 -2.08 1.26 -1.09
C ASN A 100 -3.04 2.46 -1.25
N PHE A 101 -3.87 2.52 -2.29
CA PHE A 101 -4.89 3.56 -2.35
C PHE A 101 -5.99 3.28 -1.32
N LYS A 102 -6.18 4.24 -0.41
CA LYS A 102 -7.18 4.15 0.65
C LYS A 102 -8.56 4.42 0.05
N VAL A 103 -9.20 3.42 -0.53
CA VAL A 103 -10.61 3.50 -0.98
C VAL A 103 -11.52 3.98 0.16
N ILE A 104 -11.19 3.58 1.40
CA ILE A 104 -11.88 4.03 2.61
C ILE A 104 -11.82 5.56 2.80
N LEU A 105 -10.74 6.22 2.34
CA LEU A 105 -10.59 7.67 2.38
C LEU A 105 -11.53 8.34 1.38
N LEU A 106 -11.61 7.81 0.16
CA LEU A 106 -12.54 8.30 -0.86
C LEU A 106 -13.99 8.12 -0.44
N LEU A 107 -14.31 6.99 0.20
CA LEU A 107 -15.65 6.74 0.73
C LEU A 107 -15.99 7.69 1.90
N SER A 108 -15.00 8.03 2.73
CA SER A 108 -15.15 9.05 3.78
C SER A 108 -15.40 10.44 3.20
N TRP A 109 -14.78 10.79 2.07
CA TRP A 109 -15.01 12.07 1.39
C TRP A 109 -16.41 12.14 0.78
N LEU A 110 -16.79 11.12 0.01
CA LEU A 110 -18.14 11.01 -0.56
C LEU A 110 -19.24 11.04 0.52
N GLY A 111 -19.00 10.38 1.66
CA GLY A 111 -19.91 10.40 2.81
C GLY A 111 -20.05 11.78 3.45
N GLY A 112 -18.94 12.53 3.53
CA GLY A 112 -18.92 13.91 3.99
C GLY A 112 -19.71 14.84 3.07
N ASP A 113 -19.48 14.75 1.77
CA ASP A 113 -20.20 15.55 0.75
C ASP A 113 -21.70 15.24 0.74
N CYS A 114 -22.06 13.96 0.83
CA CYS A 114 -23.46 13.54 0.93
C CYS A 114 -24.14 14.12 2.18
N THR A 115 -23.46 14.11 3.33
CA THR A 115 -23.99 14.67 4.57
C THR A 115 -24.11 16.19 4.48
N LYS A 116 -23.14 16.87 3.88
CA LYS A 116 -23.10 18.32 3.69
C LYS A 116 -24.23 18.79 2.78
N ILE A 117 -24.43 18.12 1.64
CA ILE A 117 -25.52 18.41 0.71
C ILE A 117 -26.88 18.09 1.36
N SER A 118 -26.99 16.97 2.07
CA SER A 118 -28.22 16.62 2.80
C SER A 118 -28.58 17.67 3.84
N TYR A 119 -27.60 18.17 4.60
CA TYR A 119 -27.82 19.26 5.56
C TYR A 119 -28.26 20.57 4.88
N LEU A 120 -27.62 20.94 3.76
CA LEU A 120 -27.95 22.17 3.03
C LEU A 120 -29.32 22.10 2.33
N LEU A 121 -29.77 20.91 1.94
CA LEU A 121 -31.08 20.71 1.30
C LEU A 121 -32.24 20.62 2.29
N PHE A 122 -32.04 19.98 3.45
CA PHE A 122 -33.12 19.70 4.40
C PHE A 122 -33.09 20.56 5.67
N GLY A 123 -31.97 21.23 5.95
CA GLY A 123 -31.72 21.85 7.27
C GLY A 123 -31.91 23.36 7.35
N THR A 124 -32.05 24.10 6.24
CA THR A 124 -32.13 25.58 6.29
C THR A 124 -32.82 26.20 5.08
N ASP A 125 -33.83 27.03 5.31
CA ASP A 125 -34.60 27.73 4.27
C ASP A 125 -33.89 29.00 3.70
N ASN A 126 -32.82 29.47 4.35
CA ASN A 126 -32.13 30.74 4.02
C ASN A 126 -30.68 30.54 3.53
N ILE A 127 -30.36 29.38 2.95
CA ILE A 127 -29.00 29.13 2.42
C ILE A 127 -28.86 29.66 0.98
N SER A 128 -27.72 30.27 0.68
CA SER A 128 -27.41 30.68 -0.69
C SER A 128 -27.19 29.45 -1.57
N ILE A 129 -28.02 29.30 -2.61
CA ILE A 129 -28.00 28.20 -3.60
C ILE A 129 -26.59 27.95 -4.16
N ILE A 130 -25.76 28.99 -4.21
CA ILE A 130 -24.37 28.91 -4.67
C ILE A 130 -23.52 27.89 -3.88
N PHE A 131 -23.79 27.71 -2.58
CA PHE A 131 -23.09 26.75 -1.73
C PHE A 131 -23.49 25.30 -2.04
N ILE A 132 -24.75 25.09 -2.43
CA ILE A 132 -25.25 23.77 -2.85
C ILE A 132 -24.62 23.40 -4.20
N VAL A 133 -24.61 24.33 -5.15
CA VAL A 133 -23.98 24.11 -6.47
C VAL A 133 -22.48 23.86 -6.32
N ALA A 134 -21.80 24.60 -5.45
CA ALA A 134 -20.39 24.38 -5.14
C ALA A 134 -20.18 22.97 -4.55
N GLY A 135 -20.96 22.56 -3.55
CA GLY A 135 -20.88 21.22 -2.95
C GLY A 135 -21.16 20.09 -3.95
N LEU A 136 -22.13 20.27 -4.85
CA LEU A 136 -22.44 19.30 -5.90
C LEU A 136 -21.31 19.17 -6.93
N PHE A 137 -20.59 20.26 -7.19
CA PHE A 137 -19.36 20.24 -7.98
C PHE A 137 -18.23 19.48 -7.25
N GLN A 138 -18.06 19.65 -5.93
CA GLN A 138 -17.11 18.86 -5.13
C GLN A 138 -17.41 17.35 -5.26
N MET A 139 -18.68 16.96 -5.07
CA MET A 139 -19.13 15.57 -5.19
C MET A 139 -18.91 14.99 -6.59
N SER A 140 -19.08 15.81 -7.64
CA SER A 140 -18.88 15.38 -9.03
C SER A 140 -17.40 15.06 -9.31
N LEU A 141 -16.48 15.84 -8.76
CA LEU A 141 -15.04 15.59 -8.85
C LEU A 141 -14.67 14.30 -8.11
N ASP A 142 -15.19 14.10 -6.90
CA ASP A 142 -14.96 12.88 -6.12
C ASP A 142 -15.47 11.62 -6.83
N ILE A 143 -16.63 11.69 -7.50
CA ILE A 143 -17.16 10.59 -8.33
C ILE A 143 -16.26 10.31 -9.54
N TYR A 144 -15.76 11.35 -10.22
CA TYR A 144 -14.85 11.18 -11.35
C TYR A 144 -13.56 10.46 -10.93
N ILE A 145 -13.04 10.83 -9.76
CA ILE A 145 -11.87 10.20 -9.14
C ILE A 145 -12.15 8.74 -8.79
N ALA A 146 -13.31 8.46 -8.21
CA ALA A 146 -13.77 7.11 -7.90
C ALA A 146 -13.84 6.24 -9.17
N PHE A 147 -14.37 6.80 -10.25
CA PHE A 147 -14.47 6.09 -11.53
C PHE A 147 -13.09 5.79 -12.10
N GLN A 148 -12.19 6.77 -12.13
CA GLN A 148 -10.81 6.58 -12.61
C GLN A 148 -10.07 5.52 -11.79
N TYR A 149 -10.28 5.52 -10.47
CA TYR A 149 -9.75 4.51 -9.57
C TYR A 149 -10.28 3.10 -9.87
N LEU A 150 -11.60 2.97 -10.02
CA LEU A 150 -12.25 1.68 -10.32
C LEU A 150 -11.73 1.12 -11.63
N GLN A 151 -11.64 1.93 -12.69
CA GLN A 151 -11.08 1.52 -13.97
C GLN A 151 -9.70 0.90 -13.83
N PHE A 152 -8.78 1.56 -13.13
CA PHE A 152 -7.43 1.06 -12.93
C PHE A 152 -7.41 -0.24 -12.08
N LYS A 153 -8.28 -0.34 -11.05
CA LYS A 153 -8.42 -1.56 -10.23
C LYS A 153 -8.95 -2.75 -11.04
N TYR A 154 -9.97 -2.53 -11.88
CA TYR A 154 -10.53 -3.56 -12.75
C TYR A 154 -9.49 -4.03 -13.76
N PHE A 155 -8.75 -3.11 -14.40
CA PHE A 155 -7.70 -3.45 -15.36
C PHE A 155 -6.57 -4.27 -14.71
N THR A 156 -6.09 -3.84 -13.53
CA THR A 156 -5.03 -4.56 -12.80
C THR A 156 -5.47 -5.95 -12.36
N THR A 157 -6.70 -6.08 -11.83
CA THR A 157 -7.27 -7.37 -11.40
C THR A 157 -7.39 -8.34 -12.58
N ASN A 158 -7.92 -7.87 -13.72
CA ASN A 158 -8.14 -8.72 -14.90
C ASN A 158 -6.82 -9.26 -15.48
N LYS A 159 -5.77 -8.43 -15.51
CA LYS A 159 -4.43 -8.85 -15.92
C LYS A 159 -3.86 -9.94 -15.01
N ASN A 160 -3.92 -9.77 -13.70
CA ASN A 160 -3.43 -10.78 -12.74
C ASN A 160 -4.19 -12.11 -12.85
N LEU A 161 -5.49 -12.07 -13.13
CA LEU A 161 -6.29 -13.27 -13.36
C LEU A 161 -5.85 -14.00 -14.64
N ASN A 162 -5.66 -13.28 -15.75
CA ASN A 162 -5.17 -13.88 -17.00
C ASN A 162 -3.74 -14.44 -16.87
N ASP A 163 -2.86 -13.73 -16.17
CA ASP A 163 -1.50 -14.19 -15.89
C ASP A 163 -1.51 -15.46 -15.02
N GLY A 164 -2.40 -15.52 -14.02
CA GLY A 164 -2.59 -16.72 -13.18
C GLY A 164 -3.15 -17.93 -13.96
N VAL A 165 -4.15 -17.71 -14.81
CA VAL A 165 -4.75 -18.76 -15.65
C VAL A 165 -3.73 -19.31 -16.66
N SER A 166 -2.92 -18.44 -17.27
CA SER A 166 -1.90 -18.87 -18.24
C SER A 166 -0.75 -19.62 -17.59
N LEU A 167 -0.32 -19.24 -16.38
CA LEU A 167 0.66 -20.01 -15.59
C LEU A 167 0.11 -21.36 -15.15
N HIS A 168 -1.14 -21.42 -14.69
CA HIS A 168 -1.76 -22.68 -14.29
C HIS A 168 -1.87 -23.66 -15.46
N ARG A 169 -2.33 -23.18 -16.63
CA ARG A 169 -2.39 -23.98 -17.86
C ARG A 169 -1.01 -24.46 -18.32
N ARG A 170 0.04 -23.66 -18.14
CA ARG A 170 1.42 -24.06 -18.48
C ARG A 170 1.95 -25.15 -17.55
N ASN A 171 1.70 -25.02 -16.24
CA ASN A 171 2.12 -26.02 -15.26
C ASN A 171 1.41 -27.36 -15.48
N GLN A 172 0.09 -27.37 -15.73
CA GLN A 172 -0.64 -28.60 -16.08
C GLN A 172 -0.02 -29.31 -17.29
N SER A 173 0.31 -28.56 -18.35
CA SER A 173 0.94 -29.14 -19.54
C SER A 173 2.33 -29.74 -19.26
N ILE A 174 3.10 -29.19 -18.31
CA ILE A 174 4.40 -29.74 -17.93
C ILE A 174 4.20 -31.03 -17.14
N ASP A 175 3.25 -31.05 -16.20
CA ASP A 175 2.94 -32.24 -15.40
C ASP A 175 2.50 -33.41 -16.30
N ASP A 176 1.68 -33.14 -17.31
CA ASP A 176 1.25 -34.12 -18.29
C ASP A 176 2.44 -34.71 -19.07
N VAL A 177 3.36 -33.86 -19.56
CA VAL A 177 4.56 -34.32 -20.28
C VAL A 177 5.53 -35.09 -19.37
N VAL A 178 5.68 -34.65 -18.12
CA VAL A 178 6.53 -35.35 -17.14
C VAL A 178 5.96 -36.73 -16.84
N ASN A 179 4.64 -36.86 -16.66
CA ASN A 179 3.99 -38.15 -16.43
C ASN A 179 4.16 -39.11 -17.62
N ASP A 180 4.09 -38.59 -18.84
CA ASP A 180 4.28 -39.38 -20.07
C ASP A 180 5.74 -39.85 -20.25
N LEU A 181 6.73 -39.02 -19.87
CA LEU A 181 8.14 -39.43 -19.88
C LEU A 181 8.45 -40.46 -18.78
N VAL A 182 7.83 -40.33 -17.61
CA VAL A 182 7.99 -41.27 -16.50
C VAL A 182 7.39 -42.64 -16.86
N SER A 183 6.21 -42.67 -17.49
CA SER A 183 5.60 -43.94 -17.94
C SER A 183 6.48 -44.62 -18.99
N VAL A 184 6.95 -43.89 -20.01
CA VAL A 184 7.85 -44.43 -21.04
C VAL A 184 9.17 -44.92 -20.44
N SER A 185 9.76 -44.19 -19.49
CA SER A 185 10.98 -44.64 -18.81
C SER A 185 10.76 -45.94 -18.03
N SER A 186 9.60 -46.09 -17.38
CA SER A 186 9.26 -47.30 -16.63
C SER A 186 8.99 -48.51 -17.54
N GLU A 187 8.40 -48.30 -18.73
CA GLU A 187 8.20 -49.36 -19.73
C GLU A 187 9.54 -49.84 -20.30
N ILE A 188 10.46 -48.93 -20.62
CA ILE A 188 11.80 -49.28 -21.13
C ILE A 188 12.58 -50.10 -20.08
N GLU A 189 12.48 -49.75 -18.80
CA GLU A 189 13.16 -50.49 -17.73
C GLU A 189 12.62 -51.92 -17.59
N LEU A 190 11.30 -52.11 -17.72
CA LEU A 190 10.67 -53.44 -17.72
C LEU A 190 11.06 -54.26 -18.96
N ASP A 191 11.11 -53.65 -20.14
CA ASP A 191 11.50 -54.32 -21.39
C ASP A 191 12.98 -54.76 -21.40
N VAL A 192 13.87 -53.94 -20.85
CA VAL A 192 15.30 -54.27 -20.73
C VAL A 192 15.51 -55.42 -19.76
N LEU A 193 14.79 -55.43 -18.63
CA LEU A 193 14.83 -56.54 -17.68
C LEU A 193 14.27 -57.83 -18.27
N GLU A 194 13.17 -57.77 -19.03
CA GLU A 194 12.59 -58.96 -19.68
C GLU A 194 13.53 -59.56 -20.75
N LYS A 195 14.14 -58.71 -21.59
CA LYS A 195 15.10 -59.17 -22.61
C LYS A 195 16.35 -59.80 -21.99
N GLY A 196 16.92 -59.16 -20.97
CA GLY A 196 18.08 -59.70 -20.26
C GLY A 196 17.81 -61.08 -19.66
N GLN A 197 16.60 -61.30 -19.13
CA GLN A 197 16.21 -62.59 -18.55
C GLN A 197 15.99 -63.68 -19.60
N LYS A 198 15.42 -63.33 -20.77
CA LYS A 198 15.29 -64.24 -21.93
C LYS A 198 16.64 -64.66 -22.51
N ASP A 199 17.59 -63.74 -22.60
CA ASP A 199 18.93 -64.03 -23.16
C ASP A 199 19.73 -64.96 -22.24
N ILE A 200 19.65 -64.77 -20.92
CA ILE A 200 20.27 -65.68 -19.93
C ILE A 200 19.66 -67.08 -20.02
N SER A 201 18.33 -67.17 -20.16
CA SER A 201 17.62 -68.44 -20.31
C SER A 201 18.01 -69.19 -21.60
N ASN A 202 18.06 -68.49 -22.74
CA ASN A 202 18.45 -69.08 -24.03
C ASN A 202 19.93 -69.52 -24.08
N ASN A 203 20.82 -68.82 -23.37
CA ASN A 203 22.22 -69.20 -23.31
C ASN A 203 22.44 -70.44 -22.43
N GLN A 204 21.65 -70.62 -21.37
CA GLN A 204 21.66 -71.87 -20.60
C GLN A 204 21.18 -73.05 -21.46
N THR A 205 20.04 -72.94 -22.15
CA THR A 205 19.49 -74.05 -22.96
C THR A 205 20.39 -74.45 -24.14
N SER A 206 21.06 -73.49 -24.77
CA SER A 206 22.04 -73.79 -25.84
C SER A 206 23.33 -74.43 -25.32
N SER A 207 23.82 -74.07 -24.13
CA SER A 207 24.97 -74.74 -23.50
C SER A 207 24.66 -76.20 -23.12
N TRP A 208 23.46 -76.46 -22.60
CA TRP A 208 22.98 -77.82 -22.28
C TRP A 208 22.80 -78.68 -23.53
N SER A 209 22.42 -78.08 -24.66
CA SER A 209 22.29 -78.77 -25.95
C SER A 209 23.66 -79.14 -26.56
N ARG A 210 24.68 -78.29 -26.33
CA ARG A 210 26.03 -78.49 -26.86
C ARG A 210 26.82 -79.56 -26.10
N SER A 211 26.65 -79.65 -24.77
CA SER A 211 27.27 -80.72 -23.96
C SER A 211 26.69 -82.11 -24.18
N ARG A 212 25.46 -82.22 -24.72
CA ARG A 212 24.79 -83.50 -24.99
C ARG A 212 25.15 -84.13 -26.33
N SER A 213 25.71 -83.35 -27.27
CA SER A 213 26.15 -83.84 -28.58
C SER A 213 27.58 -84.37 -28.60
N SER A 214 28.39 -84.06 -27.57
CA SER A 214 29.80 -84.48 -27.46
C SER A 214 29.99 -85.81 -26.71
N THR A 215 28.92 -86.47 -26.30
CA THR A 215 28.95 -87.74 -25.54
C THR A 215 28.36 -88.93 -26.30
N LEU A 216 28.08 -88.79 -27.60
CA LEU A 216 27.55 -89.86 -28.46
C LEU A 216 28.43 -90.18 -29.69
N ALA A 217 29.74 -89.97 -29.61
CA ALA A 217 30.71 -90.41 -30.61
C ALA A 217 31.68 -91.42 -30.00
#